data_AF-A0A117SG66-F1
#
_entry.id   AF-A0A117SG66-F1
#
_cell.length_a   1.000
_cell.length_b   1.000
_cell.length_c   1.000
_cell.angle_alpha   90.00
_cell.angle_beta   90.00
_cell.angle_gamma   90.00
#
_symmetry.space_group_name_H-M   'P 1'
#
loop_
_entity.id
_entity.type
_entity.pdbx_description
1 polymer ?
#
loop_
_entity_poly.entity_id
_entity_poly.type
_entity_poly.pdbx_seq_one_letter_code
_entity_poly.pdbx_strand_id
1 'polypeptide(L)'
;MTDALSQPIRTSGLNKVKNDTGRTAFCGPYILSALTGFPISRVEREVNRFRRVADTAPIKGTSAMEVAAAATELGWEMTLQDSFWHLEKKERPTLWSWMQKPRNAWVYYLLAIHRGKDGHWILVKGVKLCDTYTDGKWQFVCDGPHRGTRIMEIYQLRSRG
;
A
#
# COMPACT_ATOMS: atom_id res chain seq x y z
N MET A 1 26.01 -10.75 23.18
CA MET A 1 24.95 -10.96 22.17
C MET A 1 23.93 -9.87 22.39
N THR A 2 24.06 -8.76 21.65
CA THR A 2 23.24 -7.56 21.86
C THR A 2 21.92 -7.69 21.12
N ASP A 3 20.88 -7.63 21.94
CA ASP A 3 19.47 -7.48 21.66
C ASP A 3 19.19 -6.51 20.48
N ALA A 4 18.59 -7.04 19.41
CA ALA A 4 18.13 -6.27 18.26
C ALA A 4 16.63 -5.96 18.37
N LEU A 5 16.12 -5.75 19.59
CA LEU A 5 14.79 -5.23 19.82
C LEU A 5 14.71 -3.75 19.40
N SER A 6 13.70 -3.47 18.59
CA SER A 6 13.04 -2.17 18.44
C SER A 6 13.95 -1.01 18.03
N GLN A 7 14.22 -0.91 16.73
CA GLN A 7 14.31 0.44 16.19
C GLN A 7 12.88 0.99 16.11
N PRO A 8 12.54 2.05 16.86
CA PRO A 8 11.23 2.68 16.71
C PRO A 8 11.11 3.11 15.25
N ILE A 9 10.04 2.69 14.57
CA ILE A 9 9.71 3.15 13.21
C ILE A 9 9.39 4.65 13.29
N ARG A 10 10.44 5.47 13.33
CA ARG A 10 10.39 6.92 13.22
C ARG A 10 10.40 7.26 11.75
N THR A 11 9.24 7.28 11.10
CA THR A 11 9.17 7.71 9.69
C THR A 11 8.18 8.85 9.53
N SER A 12 8.60 10.05 9.93
CA SER A 12 8.09 11.28 9.32
C SER A 12 8.42 11.33 7.81
N GLY A 13 9.35 10.51 7.34
CA GLY A 13 9.73 10.35 5.94
C GLY A 13 8.75 9.54 5.08
N LEU A 14 8.94 9.64 3.78
CA LEU A 14 8.28 8.86 2.73
C LEU A 14 9.33 7.95 2.11
N ASN A 15 9.30 6.64 2.39
CA ASN A 15 10.34 5.73 1.90
C ASN A 15 10.27 5.63 0.37
N LYS A 16 11.43 5.66 -0.29
CA LYS A 16 11.52 5.31 -1.71
C LYS A 16 11.38 3.80 -1.84
N VAL A 17 10.62 3.34 -2.83
CA VAL A 17 10.56 1.91 -3.15
C VAL A 17 11.92 1.44 -3.67
N LYS A 18 12.39 0.30 -3.17
CA LYS A 18 13.57 -0.39 -3.68
C LYS A 18 13.12 -1.65 -4.42
N ASN A 19 13.04 -1.58 -5.75
CA ASN A 19 12.81 -2.75 -6.58
C ASN A 19 14.14 -3.45 -6.90
N ASP A 20 14.45 -4.50 -6.16
CA ASP A 20 15.66 -5.31 -6.29
C ASP A 20 15.42 -6.64 -7.03
N THR A 21 14.22 -6.83 -7.57
CA THR A 21 13.83 -8.11 -8.19
C THR A 21 14.27 -8.26 -9.65
N GLY A 22 14.77 -7.19 -10.27
CA GLY A 22 15.11 -7.16 -11.70
C GLY A 22 13.90 -7.21 -12.65
N ARG A 23 12.67 -7.14 -12.12
CA ARG A 23 11.41 -7.15 -12.88
C ARG A 23 10.45 -6.06 -12.41
N THR A 24 9.48 -5.71 -13.23
CA THR A 24 8.35 -4.88 -12.78
C THR A 24 7.48 -5.69 -11.82
N ALA A 25 7.36 -5.23 -10.58
CA ALA A 25 6.48 -5.85 -9.59
C ALA A 25 5.05 -5.27 -9.65
N PHE A 26 4.09 -5.99 -9.07
CA PHE A 26 2.70 -5.55 -8.98
C PHE A 26 2.49 -4.55 -7.84
N CYS A 27 1.29 -3.97 -7.77
CA CYS A 27 0.97 -2.85 -6.88
C CYS A 27 1.07 -3.16 -5.38
N GLY A 28 0.68 -4.36 -4.94
CA GLY A 28 0.82 -4.79 -3.55
C GLY A 28 2.27 -4.74 -3.03
N PRO A 29 3.23 -5.35 -3.74
CA PRO A 29 4.64 -5.24 -3.35
C PRO A 29 5.19 -3.80 -3.35
N TYR A 30 4.81 -2.96 -4.32
CA TYR A 30 5.23 -1.55 -4.37
C TYR A 30 4.75 -0.76 -3.14
N ILE A 31 3.46 -0.85 -2.78
CA ILE A 31 2.92 -0.09 -1.64
C ILE A 31 3.49 -0.57 -0.31
N LEU A 32 3.76 -1.87 -0.15
CA LEU A 32 4.35 -2.40 1.09
C LEU A 32 5.83 -2.02 1.20
N SER A 33 6.57 -1.99 0.10
CA SER A 33 7.95 -1.47 0.08
C SER A 33 7.98 0.02 0.45
N ALA A 34 7.07 0.83 -0.09
CA ALA A 34 6.95 2.25 0.24
C ALA A 34 6.54 2.50 1.70
N LEU A 35 5.69 1.63 2.25
CA LEU A 35 5.26 1.69 3.65
C LEU A 35 6.44 1.37 4.58
N THR A 36 7.12 0.26 4.32
CA THR A 36 8.04 -0.36 5.28
C THR A 36 9.50 0.05 5.09
N GLY A 37 9.87 0.53 3.90
CA GLY A 37 11.26 0.78 3.51
C GLY A 37 12.03 -0.49 3.13
N PHE A 38 11.42 -1.67 3.21
CA PHE A 38 12.05 -2.91 2.77
C PHE A 38 12.05 -3.04 1.25
N PRO A 39 13.04 -3.75 0.68
CA PRO A 39 13.04 -4.08 -0.74
C PRO A 39 11.84 -4.95 -1.13
N ILE A 40 11.44 -4.86 -2.40
CA ILE A 40 10.33 -5.65 -2.95
C ILE A 40 10.56 -7.15 -2.75
N SER A 41 11.77 -7.68 -2.93
CA SER A 41 12.06 -9.10 -2.72
C SER A 41 11.66 -9.60 -1.32
N ARG A 42 11.95 -8.80 -0.28
CA ARG A 42 11.56 -9.12 1.11
C ARG A 42 10.05 -9.07 1.30
N VAL A 43 9.40 -8.08 0.70
CA VAL A 43 7.93 -7.95 0.76
C VAL A 43 7.25 -9.14 0.07
N GLU A 44 7.72 -9.53 -1.11
CA GLU A 44 7.15 -10.66 -1.85
C GLU A 44 7.31 -11.97 -1.10
N ARG A 45 8.44 -12.16 -0.40
CA ARG A 45 8.62 -13.32 0.50
C ARG A 45 7.54 -13.41 1.56
N GLU A 46 7.19 -12.31 2.24
CA GLU A 46 6.15 -12.36 3.29
C GLU A 46 4.76 -12.67 2.71
N VAL A 47 4.46 -12.17 1.51
CA VAL A 47 3.21 -12.54 0.81
C VAL A 47 3.22 -14.02 0.41
N ASN A 48 4.33 -14.54 -0.13
CA ASN A 48 4.47 -15.94 -0.52
C ASN A 48 4.44 -16.89 0.69
N ARG A 49 4.99 -16.46 1.82
CA ARG A 49 4.90 -17.18 3.11
C ARG A 49 3.45 -17.33 3.55
N PHE A 50 2.63 -16.28 3.44
CA PHE A 50 1.19 -16.36 3.70
C PHE A 50 0.48 -17.31 2.72
N ARG A 51 0.85 -17.27 1.44
CA ARG A 51 0.33 -18.17 0.40
C ARG A 51 0.81 -19.62 0.51
N ARG A 52 1.83 -19.90 1.33
CA ARG A 52 2.50 -21.21 1.47
C ARG A 52 3.06 -21.74 0.14
N VAL A 53 3.66 -20.85 -0.65
CA VAL A 53 4.38 -21.19 -1.89
C VAL A 53 5.86 -20.83 -1.78
N ALA A 54 6.65 -21.17 -2.78
CA ALA A 54 8.07 -20.82 -2.82
C ALA A 54 8.28 -19.30 -2.70
N ASP A 55 9.26 -18.87 -1.92
CA ASP A 55 9.59 -17.46 -1.69
C ASP A 55 9.84 -16.67 -2.99
N THR A 56 10.35 -17.34 -4.01
CA THR A 56 10.68 -16.76 -5.33
C THR A 56 9.51 -16.73 -6.32
N ALA A 57 8.33 -17.27 -5.93
CA ALA A 57 7.18 -17.30 -6.81
C ALA A 57 6.74 -15.87 -7.17
N PRO A 58 6.50 -15.57 -8.46
CA PRO A 58 6.11 -14.23 -8.89
C PRO A 58 4.70 -13.87 -8.39
N ILE A 59 4.54 -12.66 -7.86
CA ILE A 59 3.25 -12.17 -7.37
C ILE A 59 2.52 -11.43 -8.48
N LYS A 60 1.35 -11.95 -8.88
CA LYS A 60 0.46 -11.33 -9.89
C LYS A 60 -0.83 -10.84 -9.23
N GLY A 61 -0.73 -9.77 -8.46
CA GLY A 61 -1.83 -9.22 -7.67
C GLY A 61 -1.86 -9.73 -6.23
N THR A 62 -2.58 -9.01 -5.36
CA THR A 62 -2.71 -9.32 -3.93
C THR A 62 -4.11 -8.99 -3.42
N SER A 63 -4.67 -9.84 -2.56
CA SER A 63 -5.91 -9.56 -1.82
C SER A 63 -5.64 -8.67 -0.60
N ALA A 64 -6.70 -8.09 -0.02
CA ALA A 64 -6.59 -7.35 1.23
C ALA A 64 -6.01 -8.22 2.36
N MET A 65 -6.41 -9.49 2.44
CA MET A 65 -5.90 -10.42 3.46
C MET A 65 -4.39 -10.66 3.32
N GLU A 66 -3.91 -10.84 2.08
CA GLU A 66 -2.49 -11.04 1.80
C GLU A 66 -1.66 -9.79 2.14
N VAL A 67 -2.18 -8.61 1.82
CA VAL A 67 -1.53 -7.34 2.15
C VAL A 67 -1.51 -7.12 3.67
N ALA A 68 -2.62 -7.40 4.37
CA ALA A 68 -2.69 -7.29 5.83
C ALA A 68 -1.69 -8.24 6.52
N ALA A 69 -1.65 -9.50 6.08
CA ALA A 69 -0.75 -10.50 6.65
C ALA A 69 0.72 -10.12 6.44
N ALA A 70 1.10 -9.72 5.21
CA ALA A 70 2.45 -9.26 4.93
C ALA A 70 2.80 -7.97 5.70
N ALA A 71 1.89 -6.99 5.78
CA ALA A 71 2.10 -5.80 6.59
C ALA A 71 2.35 -6.15 8.08
N THR A 72 1.59 -7.10 8.61
CA THR A 72 1.70 -7.59 10.00
C THR A 72 3.08 -8.15 10.30
N GLU A 73 3.59 -9.04 9.44
CA GLU A 73 4.94 -9.61 9.57
C GLU A 73 6.05 -8.55 9.41
N LEU A 74 5.76 -7.46 8.70
CA LEU A 74 6.69 -6.34 8.51
C LEU A 74 6.55 -5.24 9.57
N GLY A 75 5.80 -5.48 10.66
CA GLY A 75 5.68 -4.55 11.79
C GLY A 75 4.61 -3.46 11.64
N TRP A 76 3.60 -3.69 10.79
CA TRP A 76 2.50 -2.77 10.54
C TRP A 76 1.15 -3.43 10.76
N GLU A 77 0.21 -2.69 11.33
CA GLU A 77 -1.18 -3.09 11.45
C GLU A 77 -2.02 -2.41 10.36
N MET A 78 -2.91 -3.17 9.72
CA MET A 78 -3.83 -2.69 8.71
C MET A 78 -5.28 -2.82 9.20
N THR A 79 -5.98 -1.69 9.29
CA THR A 79 -7.38 -1.64 9.76
C THR A 79 -8.28 -1.07 8.67
N LEU A 80 -9.36 -1.77 8.32
CA LEU A 80 -10.39 -1.23 7.42
C LEU A 80 -11.04 0.00 8.08
N GLN A 81 -11.09 1.11 7.35
CA GLN A 81 -11.76 2.35 7.77
C GLN A 81 -13.11 2.52 7.10
N ASP A 82 -13.17 2.26 5.79
CA ASP A 82 -14.38 2.41 4.99
C ASP A 82 -14.39 1.40 3.84
N SER A 83 -15.58 0.94 3.49
CA SER A 83 -15.83 0.07 2.34
C SER A 83 -17.01 0.59 1.54
N PHE A 84 -16.83 0.73 0.22
CA PHE A 84 -17.83 1.25 -0.72
C PHE A 84 -18.37 0.16 -1.64
N TRP A 85 -18.18 -1.11 -1.31
CA TRP A 85 -18.74 -2.24 -2.08
C TRP A 85 -20.27 -2.24 -2.10
N HIS A 86 -20.90 -1.66 -1.08
CA HIS A 86 -22.34 -1.46 -1.00
C HIS A 86 -22.89 -0.41 -1.98
N LEU A 87 -22.02 0.36 -2.65
CA LEU A 87 -22.39 1.36 -3.64
C LEU A 87 -22.08 0.89 -5.05
N GLU A 88 -22.91 1.33 -5.99
CA GLU A 88 -22.62 1.23 -7.41
C GLU A 88 -21.35 2.00 -7.76
N LYS A 89 -20.57 1.50 -8.73
CA LYS A 89 -19.23 2.05 -9.04
C LYS A 89 -19.24 3.56 -9.27
N LYS A 90 -20.29 4.09 -9.93
CA LYS A 90 -20.42 5.52 -10.25
C LYS A 90 -20.64 6.41 -9.02
N GLU A 91 -21.17 5.84 -7.94
CA GLU A 91 -21.55 6.54 -6.69
C GLU A 91 -20.40 6.55 -5.68
N ARG A 92 -19.43 5.64 -5.82
CA ARG A 92 -18.24 5.58 -4.98
C ARG A 92 -17.43 6.88 -5.05
N PRO A 93 -16.82 7.32 -3.94
CA PRO A 93 -15.96 8.50 -3.98
C PRO A 93 -14.80 8.30 -4.94
N THR A 94 -14.39 9.37 -5.62
CA THR A 94 -13.13 9.35 -6.35
C THR A 94 -11.98 9.58 -5.37
N LEU A 95 -10.76 9.22 -5.77
CA LEU A 95 -9.57 9.60 -5.02
C LEU A 95 -9.56 11.12 -4.78
N TRP A 96 -9.89 11.93 -5.79
CA TRP A 96 -9.91 13.38 -5.64
C TRP A 96 -10.97 13.90 -4.66
N SER A 97 -12.21 13.42 -4.74
CA SER A 97 -13.27 13.88 -3.83
C SER A 97 -13.01 13.43 -2.40
N TRP A 98 -12.45 12.22 -2.23
CA TRP A 98 -11.94 11.78 -0.94
C TRP A 98 -10.83 12.71 -0.45
N MET A 99 -9.89 13.10 -1.33
CA MET A 99 -8.77 14.01 -1.03
C MET A 99 -9.18 15.43 -0.57
N GLN A 100 -10.39 15.89 -0.91
CA GLN A 100 -10.90 17.21 -0.48
C GLN A 100 -11.38 17.26 0.98
N LYS A 101 -11.60 16.10 1.61
CA LYS A 101 -12.04 16.04 3.02
C LYS A 101 -10.86 16.20 3.98
N PRO A 102 -11.04 16.69 5.21
CA PRO A 102 -9.99 16.64 6.23
C PRO A 102 -9.54 15.20 6.50
N ARG A 103 -8.23 14.98 6.67
CA ARG A 103 -7.66 13.67 7.05
C ARG A 103 -6.40 13.86 7.89
N ASN A 104 -5.98 12.81 8.60
CA ASN A 104 -4.74 12.86 9.36
C ASN A 104 -3.54 12.72 8.41
N ALA A 105 -2.77 13.80 8.26
CA ALA A 105 -1.61 13.82 7.35
C ALA A 105 -0.43 12.94 7.81
N TRP A 106 -0.41 12.52 9.07
CA TRP A 106 0.65 11.70 9.67
C TRP A 106 0.43 10.19 9.48
N VAL A 107 -0.77 9.82 9.05
CA VAL A 107 -1.19 8.43 8.88
C VAL A 107 -0.97 7.98 7.43
N TYR A 108 -0.56 6.72 7.27
CA TYR A 108 -0.61 6.05 5.98
C TYR A 108 -2.02 5.49 5.74
N TYR A 109 -2.56 5.79 4.58
CA TYR A 109 -3.78 5.19 4.08
C TYR A 109 -3.44 4.30 2.89
N LEU A 110 -3.87 3.05 2.94
CA LEU A 110 -3.86 2.16 1.78
C LEU A 110 -5.25 2.15 1.17
N LEU A 111 -5.35 2.45 -0.12
CA LEU A 111 -6.63 2.49 -0.82
C LEU A 111 -6.67 1.41 -1.90
N ALA A 112 -7.74 0.62 -1.89
CA ALA A 112 -8.12 -0.19 -3.04
C ALA A 112 -8.91 0.71 -4.00
N ILE A 113 -8.43 0.87 -5.23
CA ILE A 113 -9.10 1.68 -6.26
C ILE A 113 -9.51 0.84 -7.47
N HIS A 114 -10.56 1.26 -8.16
CA HIS A 114 -10.98 0.69 -9.44
C HIS A 114 -9.98 1.06 -10.53
N ARG A 115 -9.29 0.04 -11.06
CA ARG A 115 -8.47 0.13 -12.27
C ARG A 115 -8.63 -1.14 -13.08
N GLY A 116 -9.02 -0.99 -14.34
CA GLY A 116 -9.29 -2.15 -15.21
C GLY A 116 -10.35 -3.09 -14.60
N LYS A 117 -10.09 -4.40 -14.71
CA LYS A 117 -10.93 -5.46 -14.12
C LYS A 117 -10.48 -5.88 -12.72
N ASP A 118 -9.18 -5.79 -12.43
CA ASP A 118 -8.57 -6.45 -11.26
C ASP A 118 -8.35 -5.51 -10.06
N GLY A 119 -8.63 -4.21 -10.22
CA GLY A 119 -8.37 -3.22 -9.18
C GLY A 119 -6.89 -2.85 -9.04
N HIS A 120 -6.58 -1.92 -8.15
CA HIS A 120 -5.21 -1.46 -7.92
C HIS A 120 -5.03 -0.90 -6.51
N TRP A 121 -3.84 -1.12 -5.93
CA TRP A 121 -3.46 -0.58 -4.63
C TRP A 121 -2.69 0.73 -4.78
N ILE A 122 -3.04 1.74 -3.99
CA ILE A 122 -2.23 2.95 -3.83
C ILE A 122 -1.98 3.23 -2.36
N LEU A 123 -0.77 3.67 -2.03
CA LEU A 123 -0.44 4.17 -0.70
C LEU A 123 -0.52 5.69 -0.71
N VAL A 124 -1.20 6.27 0.28
CA VAL A 124 -1.33 7.72 0.45
C VAL A 124 -0.83 8.12 1.84
N LYS A 125 -0.09 9.22 1.91
CA LYS A 125 0.27 9.90 3.17
C LYS A 125 0.28 11.40 2.94
N GLY A 126 -0.47 12.13 3.77
CA GLY A 126 -0.73 13.55 3.55
C GLY A 126 -1.39 13.79 2.18
N VAL A 127 -0.70 14.56 1.33
CA VAL A 127 -1.15 14.92 -0.03
C VAL A 127 -0.41 14.17 -1.14
N LYS A 128 0.34 13.12 -0.79
CA LYS A 128 1.15 12.35 -1.72
C LYS A 128 0.67 10.91 -1.83
N LEU A 129 0.81 10.33 -3.02
CA LEU A 129 0.58 8.92 -3.30
C LEU A 129 1.85 8.23 -3.82
N CYS A 130 1.88 6.91 -3.70
CA CYS A 130 2.92 6.03 -4.20
C CYS A 130 2.32 4.67 -4.60
N ASP A 131 2.76 4.12 -5.73
CA ASP A 131 2.31 2.84 -6.30
C ASP A 131 3.23 2.37 -7.45
N THR A 132 2.81 1.35 -8.22
CA THR A 132 3.55 0.90 -9.42
C THR A 132 3.53 1.91 -10.58
N TYR A 133 2.46 2.67 -10.79
CA TYR A 133 2.38 3.64 -11.91
C TYR A 133 3.27 4.86 -11.71
N THR A 134 3.59 5.17 -10.46
CA THR A 134 4.56 6.20 -10.08
C THR A 134 5.98 5.66 -9.95
N ASP A 135 6.21 4.39 -10.31
CA ASP A 135 7.48 3.68 -10.10
C ASP A 135 7.99 3.80 -8.66
N GLY A 136 7.06 3.76 -7.71
CA GLY A 136 7.38 3.86 -6.29
C GLY A 136 7.88 5.23 -5.82
N LYS A 137 7.71 6.27 -6.65
CA LYS A 137 8.02 7.66 -6.28
C LYS A 137 6.80 8.33 -5.67
N TRP A 138 7.01 9.02 -4.56
CA TRP A 138 5.95 9.81 -3.94
C TRP A 138 5.64 11.05 -4.77
N GLN A 139 4.42 11.14 -5.29
CA GLN A 139 3.94 12.24 -6.12
C GLN A 139 2.71 12.88 -5.48
N PHE A 140 2.45 14.15 -5.79
CA PHE A 140 1.21 14.79 -5.34
C PHE A 140 0.00 14.11 -5.96
N VAL A 141 -1.06 13.93 -5.16
CA VAL A 141 -2.28 13.28 -5.67
C VAL A 141 -2.93 14.08 -6.81
N CYS A 142 -2.79 15.41 -6.82
CA CYS A 142 -3.33 16.28 -7.88
C CYS A 142 -2.63 16.13 -9.25
N ASP A 143 -1.43 15.56 -9.26
CA ASP A 143 -0.63 15.35 -10.47
C ASP A 143 -0.59 13.86 -10.85
N GLY A 144 -1.05 12.98 -9.95
CA GLY A 144 -1.01 11.54 -10.11
C GLY A 144 -2.11 10.98 -11.03
N PRO A 145 -1.90 9.76 -11.55
CA PRO A 145 -2.75 9.15 -12.59
C PRO A 145 -4.14 8.70 -12.09
N HIS A 146 -4.43 8.84 -10.80
CA HIS A 146 -5.56 8.16 -10.14
C HIS A 146 -6.67 9.09 -9.65
N ARG A 147 -6.60 10.41 -9.91
CA ARG A 147 -7.56 11.40 -9.36
C ARG A 147 -9.03 11.04 -9.55
N GLY A 148 -9.39 10.60 -10.75
CA GLY A 148 -10.77 10.23 -11.10
C GLY A 148 -11.14 8.79 -10.76
N THR A 149 -10.20 7.98 -10.27
CA THR A 149 -10.47 6.57 -9.96
C THR A 149 -11.36 6.44 -8.74
N ARG A 150 -12.25 5.44 -8.77
CA ARG A 150 -13.24 5.20 -7.73
C ARG A 150 -12.62 4.34 -6.63
N ILE A 151 -12.80 4.73 -5.38
CA ILE A 151 -12.30 3.97 -4.23
C ILE A 151 -13.25 2.80 -3.95
N MET A 152 -12.68 1.64 -3.68
CA MET A 152 -13.41 0.45 -3.24
C MET A 152 -13.36 0.36 -1.73
N GLU A 153 -12.16 0.48 -1.15
CA GLU A 153 -11.93 0.38 0.29
C GLU A 153 -10.79 1.30 0.72
N ILE A 154 -10.84 1.72 1.98
CA ILE A 154 -9.82 2.53 2.62
C ILE A 154 -9.35 1.79 3.87
N TYR A 155 -8.04 1.61 3.97
CA TYR A 155 -7.38 1.03 5.13
C TYR A 155 -6.46 2.07 5.76
N GLN A 156 -6.41 2.08 7.08
CA GLN A 156 -5.40 2.81 7.85
C GLN A 156 -4.26 1.87 8.22
N LEU A 157 -3.02 2.35 8.08
CA LEU A 157 -1.81 1.61 8.44
C LEU A 157 -1.10 2.29 9.61
N ARG A 158 -0.77 1.51 10.64
CA ARG A 158 -0.04 1.97 11.84
C ARG A 158 1.16 1.07 12.12
N SER A 159 2.28 1.65 12.57
CA SER A 159 3.41 0.85 13.03
C SER A 159 3.07 0.15 14.35
N ARG A 160 3.55 -1.09 14.52
CA ARG A 160 3.34 -1.91 15.73
C ARG A 160 4.38 -1.69 16.85
N GLY A 161 5.36 -0.79 16.65
CA GLY A 161 6.44 -0.51 17.62
C GLY A 161 7.71 -1.33 17.38
#